data_AF-A0A2E5YZ86-F1
#
_entry.id   AF-A0A2E5YZ86-F1
#
_cell.length_a   1.000
_cell.length_b   1.000
_cell.length_c   1.000
_cell.angle_alpha   90.00
_cell.angle_beta   90.00
_cell.angle_gamma   90.00
#
_symmetry.space_group_name_H-M   'P 1'
#
loop_
_entity.id
_entity.type
_entity.pdbx_description
1 polymer ?
#
loop_
_entity_poly.entity_id
_entity_poly.type
_entity_poly.pdbx_seq_one_letter_code
_entity_poly.pdbx_strand_id
1 'polypeptide(L)'
;MNPTDRASLVIVGVSLVLIILVGFFFEEKGIFGIQNSPSYLIVTISIENNVSGEANVVVYEDDGENKINSNFSSLSSVSIINNYLGRGYEVVNVFEEKNFGEKIEKTTRTVWFKK
;
A
#
# COMPACT_ATOMS: atom_id res chain seq x y z
N MET A 1 19.59 -6.98 -58.75
CA MET A 1 19.63 -7.38 -57.33
C MET A 1 19.63 -8.89 -57.30
N ASN A 2 20.65 -9.51 -56.71
CA ASN A 2 20.80 -10.96 -56.79
C ASN A 2 19.74 -11.66 -55.91
N PRO A 3 19.34 -12.91 -56.24
CA PRO A 3 18.38 -13.67 -55.44
C PRO A 3 18.78 -13.77 -53.97
N THR A 4 20.09 -13.87 -53.71
CA THR A 4 20.69 -13.89 -52.37
C THR A 4 20.45 -12.59 -51.61
N ASP A 5 20.58 -11.43 -52.25
CA ASP A 5 20.33 -10.12 -51.62
C ASP A 5 18.86 -9.96 -51.23
N ARG A 6 17.96 -10.52 -52.06
CA ARG A 6 16.52 -10.50 -51.81
C ARG A 6 16.14 -11.41 -50.65
N ALA A 7 16.75 -12.59 -50.54
CA ALA A 7 16.55 -13.50 -49.41
C ALA A 7 17.07 -12.90 -48.09
N SER A 8 18.25 -12.28 -48.11
CA SER A 8 18.83 -11.60 -46.95
C SER A 8 17.93 -10.48 -46.42
N LEU A 9 17.34 -9.67 -47.31
CA LEU A 9 16.40 -8.61 -46.92
C LEU A 9 15.13 -9.15 -46.27
N VAL A 10 14.61 -10.28 -46.74
CA VAL A 10 13.45 -10.93 -46.14
C VAL A 10 13.78 -11.43 -44.73
N ILE A 11 14.95 -12.05 -44.55
CA ILE A 11 15.39 -12.55 -43.24
C ILE A 11 15.54 -11.40 -42.24
N VAL A 12 16.17 -10.30 -42.65
CA VAL A 12 16.32 -9.11 -41.79
C VAL A 12 14.96 -8.52 -41.44
N GLY A 13 14.03 -8.41 -42.40
CA GLY A 13 12.68 -7.91 -42.16
C GLY A 13 11.89 -8.77 -41.18
N VAL A 14 11.90 -10.09 -41.35
CA VAL A 14 11.22 -11.03 -40.43
C VAL A 14 11.84 -10.99 -39.04
N SER A 15 13.17 -10.87 -38.95
CA SER A 15 13.87 -10.78 -37.67
C SER A 15 13.51 -9.50 -36.92
N LEU A 16 13.42 -8.37 -37.62
CA LEU A 16 13.00 -7.10 -37.04
C LEU A 16 11.55 -7.16 -36.50
N VAL A 17 10.64 -7.75 -37.28
CA VAL A 17 9.24 -7.93 -36.87
C VAL A 17 9.14 -8.79 -35.62
N LEU A 18 9.92 -9.88 -35.53
CA LEU A 18 9.97 -10.73 -34.35
C LEU A 18 10.48 -9.98 -33.11
N ILE A 19 11.53 -9.17 -33.25
CA ILE A 19 12.07 -8.37 -32.14
C ILE A 19 11.03 -7.38 -31.61
N ILE A 20 10.32 -6.69 -32.51
CA ILE A 20 9.26 -5.73 -32.13
C ILE A 20 8.11 -6.44 -31.43
N LEU A 21 7.64 -7.57 -31.97
CA LEU A 21 6.56 -8.36 -31.36
C LEU A 21 6.95 -8.86 -29.97
N VAL A 22 8.16 -9.39 -29.83
CA VAL A 22 8.68 -9.86 -28.54
C VAL A 22 8.78 -8.72 -27.54
N GLY A 23 9.29 -7.54 -27.95
CA GLY A 23 9.31 -6.34 -27.12
C GLY A 23 7.91 -5.89 -26.67
N PHE A 24 6.95 -5.88 -27.60
CA PHE A 24 5.56 -5.53 -27.29
C PHE A 24 4.91 -6.54 -26.34
N PHE A 25 5.13 -7.85 -26.55
CA PHE A 25 4.66 -8.88 -25.63
C PHE A 25 5.30 -8.78 -24.24
N PHE A 26 6.56 -8.35 -24.14
CA PHE A 26 7.22 -8.12 -22.86
C PHE A 26 6.64 -6.91 -22.10
N GLU A 27 6.29 -5.85 -22.82
CA GLU A 27 5.64 -4.65 -22.27
C GLU A 27 4.19 -4.95 -21.84
N GLU A 28 3.40 -5.58 -22.71
CA GLU A 28 1.97 -5.85 -22.46
C GLU A 28 1.76 -6.95 -21.40
N LYS A 29 2.56 -8.01 -21.41
CA LYS A 29 2.43 -9.10 -20.42
C LYS A 29 3.18 -8.83 -19.12
N GLY A 30 3.93 -7.72 -19.04
CA GLY A 30 4.61 -7.35 -17.81
C GLY A 30 5.51 -8.48 -17.28
N ILE A 31 6.38 -9.03 -18.12
CA ILE A 31 7.41 -9.96 -17.63
C ILE A 31 8.42 -9.17 -16.77
N PHE A 32 8.57 -7.87 -17.04
CA PHE A 32 8.95 -6.83 -16.07
C PHE A 32 7.72 -6.03 -15.68
N GLY A 33 6.71 -6.70 -15.12
CA GLY A 33 5.42 -6.10 -14.84
C GLY A 33 5.62 -4.79 -14.12
N ILE A 34 4.69 -3.86 -14.33
CA ILE A 34 4.48 -2.79 -13.38
C ILE A 34 4.20 -3.52 -12.06
N GLN A 35 5.26 -3.80 -11.31
CA GLN A 35 5.18 -4.15 -9.92
C GLN A 35 4.67 -2.85 -9.32
N ASN A 36 3.35 -2.75 -9.21
CA ASN A 36 2.77 -1.77 -8.32
C ASN A 36 3.46 -2.04 -6.99
N SER A 37 4.34 -1.11 -6.60
CA SER A 37 5.01 -1.19 -5.32
C SER A 37 3.92 -1.43 -4.29
N PRO A 38 4.09 -2.42 -3.38
CA PRO A 38 3.08 -2.68 -2.37
C PRO A 38 2.72 -1.38 -1.67
N SER A 39 1.42 -1.10 -1.60
CA SER A 39 0.93 0.12 -0.98
C SER A 39 1.04 -0.07 0.52
N TYR A 40 1.86 0.76 1.16
CA TYR A 40 1.98 0.78 2.61
C TYR A 40 1.07 1.85 3.18
N LEU A 41 0.45 1.53 4.31
CA LEU A 41 -0.39 2.46 5.06
C LEU A 41 -0.03 2.31 6.54
N ILE A 42 0.38 3.40 7.18
CA ILE A 42 0.60 3.43 8.63
C ILE A 42 -0.62 4.07 9.27
N VAL A 43 -1.27 3.36 10.18
CA VAL A 43 -2.43 3.86 10.93
C VAL A 43 -2.03 4.03 12.38
N THR A 44 -2.10 5.25 12.89
CA THR A 44 -1.87 5.55 14.31
C THR A 44 -3.19 5.88 14.98
N ILE A 45 -3.58 5.06 15.95
CA ILE A 45 -4.79 5.21 16.75
C ILE A 45 -4.36 5.74 18.11
N SER A 46 -4.74 6.97 18.44
CA SER A 46 -4.51 7.56 19.75
C SER A 46 -5.82 7.59 20.53
N ILE A 47 -5.82 6.93 21.68
CA ILE A 47 -6.95 6.89 22.62
C ILE A 47 -6.49 7.62 23.88
N GLU A 48 -7.17 8.70 24.20
CA GLU A 48 -6.93 9.50 25.41
C GLU A 48 -8.15 9.39 26.31
N ASN A 49 -7.97 8.79 27.49
CA ASN A 49 -9.00 8.71 28.52
C ASN A 49 -8.76 9.80 29.55
N ASN A 50 -9.76 10.64 29.75
CA ASN A 50 -9.72 11.70 30.75
C ASN A 50 -10.32 11.22 32.08
N VAL A 51 -9.99 11.88 33.20
CA VAL A 51 -10.47 11.51 34.55
C VAL A 51 -12.01 11.58 34.65
N SER A 52 -12.66 12.36 33.78
CA SER A 52 -14.13 12.45 33.65
C SER A 52 -14.78 11.22 33.00
N GLY A 53 -14.00 10.26 32.50
CA GLY A 53 -14.50 9.09 31.76
C GLY A 53 -14.78 9.35 30.28
N GLU A 54 -14.51 10.55 29.79
CA GLU A 54 -14.55 10.85 28.35
C GLU A 54 -13.32 10.25 27.66
N ALA A 55 -13.56 9.49 26.59
CA ALA A 55 -12.52 8.92 25.74
C ALA A 55 -12.49 9.67 24.41
N ASN A 56 -11.34 10.26 24.08
CA ASN A 56 -11.10 10.88 22.79
C ASN A 56 -10.27 9.92 21.94
N VAL A 57 -10.77 9.59 20.75
CA VAL A 57 -10.08 8.71 19.80
C VAL A 57 -9.77 9.48 18.52
N VAL A 58 -8.48 9.55 18.19
CA VAL A 58 -8.00 10.18 16.96
C VAL A 58 -7.25 9.15 16.14
N VAL A 59 -7.60 9.02 14.87
CA VAL A 59 -6.97 8.11 13.92
C VAL A 59 -6.21 8.92 12.88
N TYR A 60 -4.92 8.65 12.75
CA TYR A 60 -4.04 9.21 11.74
C TYR A 60 -3.72 8.13 10.71
N GLU A 61 -3.79 8.47 9.44
CA GLU A 61 -3.41 7.64 8.30
C GLU A 61 -2.20 8.29 7.62
N ASP A 62 -1.21 7.48 7.28
CA ASP A 62 -0.04 7.91 6.51
C ASP A 62 0.20 6.93 5.36
N ASP A 63 -0.12 7.38 4.14
CA ASP A 63 0.12 6.72 2.86
C ASP A 63 1.26 7.40 2.06
N GLY A 64 2.10 8.19 2.73
CA GLY A 64 3.03 9.15 2.13
C GLY A 64 2.63 10.60 2.39
N GLU A 65 1.37 10.83 2.78
CA GLU A 65 0.87 12.09 3.31
C GLU A 65 0.11 11.84 4.62
N ASN A 66 0.43 12.60 5.66
CA ASN A 66 -0.24 12.44 6.96
C ASN A 66 -1.63 13.09 6.96
N LYS A 67 -2.66 12.29 7.18
CA LYS A 67 -4.08 12.69 7.15
C LYS A 67 -4.77 12.25 8.44
N ILE A 68 -5.64 13.11 8.96
CA ILE A 68 -6.51 12.77 10.09
C ILE A 68 -7.79 12.16 9.54
N ASN A 69 -8.10 10.92 9.94
CA ASN A 69 -9.37 10.28 9.61
C ASN A 69 -10.34 10.38 10.78
N SER A 70 -11.36 11.23 10.63
CA SER A 70 -12.42 11.44 11.61
C SER A 70 -13.62 10.50 11.46
N ASN A 71 -13.62 9.59 10.47
CA ASN A 71 -14.78 8.73 10.16
C ASN A 71 -14.95 7.53 11.10
N PHE A 72 -14.14 7.43 12.16
CA PHE A 72 -14.26 6.36 13.14
C PHE A 72 -15.07 6.83 14.34
N SER A 73 -16.32 6.36 14.43
CA SER A 73 -17.16 6.53 15.63
C SER A 73 -16.87 5.48 16.72
N SER A 74 -16.06 4.47 16.40
CA SER A 74 -15.68 3.41 17.34
C SER A 74 -14.57 3.88 18.27
N LEU A 75 -14.80 3.72 19.57
CA LEU A 75 -13.77 3.93 20.61
C LEU A 75 -12.77 2.76 20.71
N SER A 76 -13.01 1.64 20.03
CA SER A 76 -12.16 0.46 20.06
C SER A 76 -11.12 0.46 18.94
N SER A 77 -9.84 0.41 19.32
CA SER A 77 -8.71 0.24 18.39
C SER A 77 -8.81 -1.04 17.57
N VAL A 78 -9.37 -2.12 18.13
CA VAL A 78 -9.57 -3.38 17.42
C VAL A 78 -10.59 -3.24 16.29
N SER A 79 -11.69 -2.52 16.54
CA SER A 79 -12.70 -2.28 15.51
C SER A 79 -12.17 -1.40 14.39
N ILE A 80 -11.31 -0.43 14.71
CA ILE A 80 -10.65 0.43 13.72
C ILE A 80 -9.73 -0.41 12.84
N ILE A 81 -8.88 -1.27 13.44
CA ILE A 81 -7.99 -2.19 12.71
C ILE A 81 -8.78 -3.13 11.80
N ASN A 82 -9.87 -3.72 12.31
CA ASN A 82 -10.73 -4.62 11.54
C ASN A 82 -11.36 -3.93 10.30
N ASN A 83 -11.57 -2.61 10.34
CA ASN A 83 -12.05 -1.87 9.17
C ASN A 83 -11.04 -1.93 8.01
N TYR A 84 -9.74 -1.80 8.29
CA TYR A 84 -8.70 -1.89 7.27
C TYR A 84 -8.50 -3.32 6.77
N LEU A 85 -8.59 -4.31 7.66
CA LEU A 85 -8.60 -5.73 7.27
C LEU A 85 -9.76 -6.03 6.29
N GLY A 86 -10.96 -5.50 6.57
CA GLY A 86 -12.13 -5.61 5.68
C GLY A 86 -11.95 -4.92 4.32
N ARG A 87 -11.05 -3.94 4.23
CA ARG A 87 -10.67 -3.26 2.96
C ARG A 87 -9.55 -4.00 2.21
N GLY A 88 -9.12 -5.16 2.69
CA GLY A 88 -8.10 -6.00 2.06
C GLY A 88 -6.66 -5.59 2.37
N TYR A 89 -6.42 -4.85 3.46
CA TYR A 89 -5.06 -4.62 3.96
C TYR A 89 -4.61 -5.79 4.84
N GLU A 90 -3.32 -6.11 4.79
CA GLU A 90 -2.66 -7.08 5.67
C GLU A 90 -1.86 -6.36 6.75
N VAL A 91 -1.92 -6.86 7.99
CA VAL A 91 -1.14 -6.31 9.11
C VAL A 91 0.29 -6.82 9.01
N VAL A 92 1.24 -5.91 8.89
CA VAL A 92 2.68 -6.18 8.87
C VAL A 92 3.27 -6.09 10.26
N ASN A 93 2.94 -5.03 11.00
CA ASN A 93 3.48 -4.78 12.34
C ASN A 93 2.48 -4.01 13.21
N VAL A 94 2.57 -4.20 14.52
CA VAL A 94 1.77 -3.51 15.52
C VAL A 94 2.69 -3.05 16.64
N PHE A 95 2.66 -1.75 16.91
CA PHE A 95 3.33 -1.13 18.04
C PHE A 95 2.28 -0.52 18.97
N GLU A 96 2.46 -0.68 20.27
CA GLU A 96 1.59 -0.11 21.29
C GLU A 96 2.44 0.59 22.35
N GLU A 97 2.09 1.84 22.61
CA GLU A 97 2.67 2.67 23.65
C GLU A 97 1.56 3.10 24.60
N LYS A 98 1.80 2.91 25.90
CA LYS A 98 0.91 3.40 26.95
C LYS A 98 1.66 4.38 27.82
N ASN A 99 1.13 5.59 27.87
CA ASN A 99 1.60 6.64 28.74
C ASN A 99 0.57 6.86 29.84
N PHE A 100 0.97 6.57 31.07
CA PHE A 100 0.18 6.76 32.27
C PHE A 100 0.67 8.04 32.97
N GLY A 101 -0.11 9.11 32.86
CA GLY A 101 0.07 10.34 33.65
C GLY A 101 -0.89 10.40 34.83
N GLU A 102 -0.64 11.29 35.80
CA GLU A 102 -1.48 11.44 37.00
C GLU A 102 -2.96 11.76 36.71
N LYS A 103 -3.28 12.29 35.52
CA LYS A 103 -4.64 12.72 35.12
C LYS A 103 -5.07 12.28 33.73
N ILE A 104 -4.18 11.63 32.97
CA ILE A 104 -4.45 11.29 31.57
C ILE A 104 -3.83 9.92 31.30
N GLU A 105 -4.66 8.99 30.84
CA GLU A 105 -4.19 7.72 30.30
C GLU A 105 -4.24 7.79 28.78
N LYS A 106 -3.07 7.77 28.15
CA LYS A 106 -2.95 7.82 26.69
C LYS A 106 -2.40 6.50 26.17
N THR A 107 -3.20 5.83 25.34
CA THR A 107 -2.78 4.65 24.59
C THR A 107 -2.63 5.02 23.12
N THR A 108 -1.43 4.90 22.58
CA THR A 108 -1.16 5.07 21.15
C THR A 108 -0.85 3.70 20.56
N ARG A 109 -1.59 3.31 19.54
CA ARG A 109 -1.34 2.07 18.80
C ARG A 109 -1.06 2.41 17.34
N THR A 110 0.10 2.02 16.84
CA THR A 110 0.50 2.22 15.46
C THR A 110 0.53 0.88 14.74
N VAL A 111 -0.22 0.77 13.64
CA VAL A 111 -0.35 -0.45 12.84
C VAL A 111 0.16 -0.18 11.44
N TRP A 112 1.04 -1.05 10.96
CA TRP A 112 1.61 -0.98 9.62
C TRP A 112 0.86 -1.96 8.75
N PHE A 113 0.26 -1.44 7.69
CA PHE A 113 -0.49 -2.23 6.73
C PHE A 113 0.24 -2.30 5.39
N LYS A 114 -0.01 -3.39 4.68
CA LYS A 114 0.41 -3.61 3.30
C LYS A 114 -0.80 -4.00 2.46
N LYS A 115 -0.83 -3.54 1.22
CA LYS A 115 -1.81 -3.92 0.21
C LYS A 115 -1.15 -4.12 -1.15
#